data_AF-A0A7X7I339-F1
#
_entry.id   AF-A0A7X7I339-F1
#
_cell.length_a   1.000
_cell.length_b   1.000
_cell.length_c   1.000
_cell.angle_alpha   90.00
_cell.angle_beta   90.00
_cell.angle_gamma   90.00
#
_symmetry.space_group_name_H-M   'P 1'
#
loop_
_entity.id
_entity.type
_entity.pdbx_description
1 polymer ?
#
loop_
_entity_poly.entity_id
_entity_poly.type
_entity_poly.pdbx_seq_one_letter_code
_entity_poly.pdbx_strand_id
1 'polypeptide(L)' 'MLRVRLTYAKRGRACFIPHIAIPSVFSRSGYRAGISFQLSEGFSPRPRISLGPELPVGVPALSEPLEVRLLSFS' A
#
# COMPACT_ATOMS: atom_id res chain seq x y z
N MET A 1 -17.92 0.35 -4.57
CA MET A 1 -16.61 0.23 -3.87
C MET A 1 -15.74 -0.71 -4.67
N LEU A 2 -14.47 -0.36 -4.91
CA LEU A 2 -13.57 -1.16 -5.74
C LEU A 2 -12.46 -1.75 -4.87
N ARG A 3 -12.26 -3.07 -4.98
CA ARG A 3 -11.18 -3.81 -4.32
C ARG A 3 -10.16 -4.20 -5.39
N VAL A 4 -8.95 -3.66 -5.31
CA VAL A 4 -7.89 -3.88 -6.30
C VAL A 4 -6.77 -4.68 -5.64
N ARG A 5 -6.35 -5.76 -6.30
CA ARG A 5 -5.17 -6.53 -5.94
C ARG A 5 -4.09 -6.30 -6.97
N LEU A 6 -2.88 -6.04 -6.51
CA LEU A 6 -1.72 -5.79 -7.34
C LEU A 6 -0.47 -6.30 -6.64
N THR A 7 0.64 -6.35 -7.36
CA THR A 7 1.93 -6.68 -6.77
C THR A 7 2.87 -5.50 -6.84
N TYR A 8 3.84 -5.46 -5.94
CA TYR A 8 4.86 -4.42 -5.91
C TYR A 8 6.26 -5.00 -5.71
N ALA A 9 7.26 -4.22 -6.09
CA ALA A 9 8.66 -4.53 -5.88
C ALA A 9 9.31 -3.45 -5.00
N LYS A 10 10.27 -3.87 -4.17
CA LYS A 10 11.21 -2.98 -3.48
C LYS A 10 12.61 -3.43 -3.87
N ARG A 11 13.32 -2.61 -4.64
CA ARG A 11 14.66 -2.89 -5.16
C ARG A 11 15.63 -1.77 -4.78
N GLY A 12 16.93 -2.07 -4.77
CA GLY A 12 17.97 -1.11 -4.40
C GLY A 12 17.73 -0.52 -3.00
N ARG A 13 17.78 0.81 -2.87
CA ARG A 13 17.57 1.49 -1.57
C ARG A 13 16.16 1.27 -0.99
N ALA A 14 15.16 0.98 -1.82
CA ALA A 14 13.80 0.75 -1.36
C ALA A 14 13.66 -0.55 -0.52
N CYS A 15 14.61 -1.49 -0.62
CA CYS A 15 14.63 -2.71 0.19
C CYS A 15 14.75 -2.42 1.69
N PHE A 16 15.28 -1.25 2.05
CA PHE A 16 15.43 -0.82 3.44
C PHE A 16 14.19 -0.14 4.01
N ILE A 17 13.12 0.03 3.21
CA ILE A 17 11.84 0.53 3.71
C ILE A 17 11.17 -0.58 4.54
N PRO A 18 10.91 -0.36 5.84
CA PRO A 18 10.31 -1.35 6.71
C PRO A 18 8.86 -1.62 6.30
N HIS A 19 8.40 -2.85 6.51
CA HIS A 19 7.04 -3.29 6.12
C HIS A 19 5.95 -2.35 6.65
N ILE A 20 6.06 -1.89 7.90
CA ILE A 20 5.08 -0.98 8.52
C ILE A 20 4.99 0.40 7.85
N ALA A 21 6.01 0.84 7.12
CA ALA A 21 5.98 2.12 6.40
C ALA A 21 5.30 1.99 5.02
N ILE A 22 5.18 0.77 4.48
CA ILE A 22 4.67 0.52 3.13
C ILE A 22 3.24 1.05 2.91
N PRO A 23 2.28 0.91 3.84
CA PRO A 23 0.94 1.49 3.65
C PRO A 23 0.98 3.02 3.53
N SER A 24 1.88 3.70 4.25
CA SER A 24 2.04 5.15 4.14
C SER A 24 2.66 5.55 2.79
N VAL A 25 3.64 4.77 2.30
CA VAL A 25 4.25 4.99 0.98
C VAL A 25 3.20 4.85 -0.12
N PHE A 26 2.39 3.80 -0.10
CA PHE A 26 1.35 3.58 -1.12
C PHE A 26 0.23 4.60 -1.04
N SER A 27 -0.28 4.92 0.15
CA SER A 27 -1.31 5.94 0.30
C SER A 27 -0.85 7.30 -0.20
N ARG A 28 0.33 7.77 0.22
CA ARG A 28 0.90 9.06 -0.24
C ARG A 28 1.11 9.08 -1.75
N SER A 29 1.63 7.99 -2.31
CA SER A 29 1.86 7.88 -3.76
C SER A 29 0.53 7.88 -4.53
N GLY A 30 -0.47 7.16 -4.03
CA GLY A 30 -1.81 7.14 -4.63
C GLY A 30 -2.50 8.50 -4.55
N TYR A 31 -2.44 9.19 -3.42
CA TYR A 31 -2.98 10.55 -3.31
C TYR A 31 -2.33 11.52 -4.30
N ARG A 32 -1.00 11.42 -4.50
CA ARG A 32 -0.30 12.20 -5.53
C ARG A 32 -0.73 11.84 -6.95
N ALA A 33 -1.20 10.62 -7.17
CA ALA A 33 -1.74 10.15 -8.44
C ALA A 33 -3.26 10.41 -8.60
N GLY A 34 -3.90 11.13 -7.68
CA GLY A 34 -5.34 11.41 -7.72
C GLY A 34 -6.22 10.23 -7.33
N ILE A 35 -5.67 9.20 -6.68
CA ILE A 35 -6.41 8.01 -6.26
C ILE A 35 -7.18 8.28 -4.96
N SER A 36 -8.48 8.01 -5.01
CA SER A 36 -9.39 8.13 -3.87
C SER A 36 -9.52 6.80 -3.11
N PHE A 37 -8.86 6.70 -1.96
CA PHE A 37 -8.92 5.51 -1.09
C PHE A 37 -10.19 5.48 -0.23
N GLN A 38 -10.71 4.27 -0.01
CA GLN A 38 -11.65 4.02 1.08
C GLN A 38 -10.88 4.04 2.42
N LEU A 39 -11.42 4.74 3.40
CA LEU A 39 -10.83 4.84 4.73
C LEU A 39 -11.36 3.77 5.70
N SER A 40 -10.58 3.46 6.74
CA SER A 40 -11.02 2.70 7.90
C SER A 40 -12.00 3.52 8.74
N GLU A 41 -12.73 2.84 9.61
CA GLU A 41 -13.62 3.49 10.58
C GLU A 41 -12.87 3.81 11.88
N GLY A 42 -13.43 4.68 12.72
CA GLY A 42 -12.87 5.07 14.02
C GLY A 42 -12.25 6.47 14.07
N PHE A 43 -11.56 6.79 15.18
CA PHE A 43 -11.06 8.14 15.49
C PHE A 43 -9.83 8.59 14.68
N SER A 44 -9.14 7.67 14.00
CA SER A 44 -8.01 7.99 13.11
C SER A 44 -8.11 7.17 11.82
N PRO A 45 -8.96 7.60 10.87
CA PRO A 45 -9.21 6.87 9.64
C PRO A 45 -7.95 6.82 8.76
N ARG A 46 -7.59 5.63 8.29
CA ARG A 46 -6.46 5.40 7.38
C ARG A 46 -6.93 4.70 6.11
N PRO A 47 -6.27 4.90 4.96
CA PRO A 47 -6.53 4.12 3.75
C PRO A 47 -6.54 2.62 4.03
N ARG A 48 -7.56 1.92 3.55
CA ARG A 48 -7.67 0.46 3.68
C ARG A 48 -6.70 -0.19 2.70
N ILE A 49 -5.52 -0.54 3.21
CA ILE A 49 -4.40 -1.16 2.51
C ILE A 49 -4.02 -2.43 3.29
N SER A 50 -3.96 -3.57 2.62
CA SER A 50 -3.54 -4.85 3.20
C SER A 50 -2.35 -5.40 2.44
N LEU A 51 -1.30 -5.78 3.16
CA LEU A 51 -0.07 -6.31 2.59
C LEU A 51 -0.04 -7.83 2.73
N GLY A 52 0.73 -8.49 1.87
CA GLY A 52 1.14 -9.87 2.06
C GLY A 52 2.11 -10.07 3.22
N PRO A 53 2.65 -11.29 3.36
CA PRO A 53 3.71 -11.60 4.31
C PRO A 53 4.90 -10.65 4.15
N GLU A 54 5.54 -10.32 5.26
CA GLU A 54 6.70 -9.44 5.24
C GLU A 54 7.99 -10.18 4.89
N LEU A 55 8.92 -9.44 4.28
CA LEU A 55 10.31 -9.86 4.12
C LEU A 55 11.20 -9.05 5.08
N PRO A 56 12.33 -9.63 5.55
CA PRO A 56 13.29 -8.89 6.37
C PRO A 56 13.76 -7.60 5.70
N VAL A 57 14.01 -6.56 6.50
CA VAL A 57 14.54 -5.29 6.02
C VAL A 57 15.87 -5.52 5.30
N GLY A 58 16.03 -4.92 4.12
CA GLY A 58 17.22 -5.09 3.28
C GLY A 58 17.09 -6.19 2.23
N VAL A 59 16.12 -7.11 2.36
CA VAL A 59 15.86 -8.14 1.34
C VAL A 59 15.04 -7.54 0.19
N PRO A 60 15.48 -7.71 -1.08
CA PRO A 60 14.70 -7.28 -2.23
C PRO A 60 13.36 -8.01 -2.34
N ALA A 61 12.31 -7.22 -2.56
CA ALA A 61 10.96 -7.70 -2.83
C ALA A 61 10.70 -7.60 -4.33
N LEU A 62 10.19 -8.67 -4.96
CA LEU A 62 10.06 -8.73 -6.42
C LEU A 62 8.61 -8.61 -6.90
N SER A 63 7.67 -9.22 -6.18
CA SER A 63 6.26 -9.25 -6.56
C SER A 63 5.38 -9.47 -5.32
N GLU A 64 5.60 -8.66 -4.29
CA GLU A 64 4.86 -8.77 -3.04
C GLU A 64 3.40 -8.38 -3.25
N PRO A 65 2.44 -9.16 -2.73
CA PRO A 65 1.03 -8.86 -2.93
C PRO A 65 0.60 -7.68 -2.06
N LEU A 66 -0.26 -6.84 -2.65
CA LEU A 66 -0.92 -5.71 -2.01
C LEU A 66 -2.39 -5.69 -2.43
N GLU A 67 -3.26 -5.34 -1.48
CA GLU A 67 -4.66 -5.04 -1.74
C GLU A 67 -5.01 -3.64 -1.25
N VAL A 68 -5.74 -2.89 -2.08
CA VAL A 68 -6.25 -1.57 -1.74
C VAL A 68 -7.75 -1.48 -1.97
N ARG A 69 -8.45 -0.74 -1.12
CA ARG A 69 -9.85 -0.39 -1.35
C ARG A 69 -9.99 1.06 -1.79
N LEU A 70 -10.71 1.27 -2.88
CA LEU A 70 -10.91 2.56 -3.51
C LEU A 70 -12.38 2.96 -3.51
N LEU A 71 -12.63 4.27 -3.53
CA LEU A 71 -13.94 4.83 -3.85
C LEU A 71 -14.25 4.55 -5.32
N SER A 72 -15.54 4.38 -5.66
CA SER A 72 -15.94 4.22 -7.06
C SER A 72 -15.68 5.53 -7.81
N PHE A 73 -15.24 5.44 -9.06
CA PHE A 73 -15.32 6.58 -9.98
C PHE A 73 -16.80 6.86 -10.24
N SER A 74 -17.23 8.10 -10.06
CA SER A 74 -18.56 8.62 -10.42
C SER A 74 -18.55 9.10 -11.86
#